data_AF-A0A552M1H4-F1
#
_entry.id   AF-A0A552M1H4-F1
#
_cell.length_a   1.000
_cell.length_b   1.000
_cell.length_c   1.000
_cell.angle_alpha   90.00
_cell.angle_beta   90.00
_cell.angle_gamma   90.00
#
_symmetry.space_group_name_H-M   'P 1'
#
loop_
_entity.id
_entity.type
_entity.pdbx_description
1 polymer ?
#
loop_
_entity_poly.entity_id
_entity_poly.type
_entity_poly.pdbx_seq_one_letter_code
_entity_poly.pdbx_strand_id
1 'polypeptide(L)'
;MMNSNLFKSRYHWLFTLLVPSALLSQKWYVNDENRTGDVFTTAIGSKYNSGKTNDAPHNSLTYILQNAKKGDTVFIDFGNYPEISSNGTILIPKPESVTIVVYTDMPQLKNEFPKDIKATAEEFYILNDKPVSREEYLKSKSKR
;
A
#
# COMPACT_ATOMS: atom_id res chain seq x y z
N MET A 1 -16.66 -73.95 -16.10
CA MET A 1 -15.41 -73.28 -16.53
C MET A 1 -15.82 -71.96 -17.19
N MET A 2 -15.73 -70.84 -16.46
CA MET A 2 -15.87 -69.48 -17.00
C MET A 2 -15.04 -68.54 -16.13
N ASN A 3 -14.15 -67.78 -16.78
CA ASN A 3 -13.06 -66.99 -16.24
C ASN A 3 -13.52 -65.83 -15.36
N SER A 4 -12.98 -65.72 -14.15
CA SER A 4 -13.06 -64.50 -13.33
C SER A 4 -11.77 -63.68 -13.48
N ASN A 5 -11.72 -62.80 -14.47
CA ASN A 5 -10.77 -61.68 -14.50
C ASN A 5 -11.56 -60.40 -14.21
N LEU A 6 -11.59 -59.97 -12.94
CA LEU A 6 -12.12 -58.66 -12.56
C LEU A 6 -11.08 -57.93 -11.69
N PHE A 7 -10.28 -57.14 -12.40
CA PHE A 7 -9.61 -55.89 -12.04
C PHE A 7 -9.32 -55.61 -10.54
N LYS A 8 -8.04 -55.75 -10.15
CA LYS A 8 -7.47 -55.08 -8.97
C LYS A 8 -7.40 -53.56 -9.21
N SER A 9 -8.44 -52.83 -8.80
CA SER A 9 -8.38 -51.36 -8.75
C SER A 9 -7.72 -50.91 -7.44
N ARG A 10 -6.43 -50.52 -7.54
CA ARG A 10 -5.67 -49.91 -6.45
C ARG A 10 -6.10 -48.45 -6.30
N TYR A 11 -7.11 -48.17 -5.49
CA TYR A 11 -7.40 -46.79 -5.08
C TYR A 11 -6.33 -46.32 -4.10
N HIS A 12 -5.34 -45.56 -4.58
CA HIS A 12 -4.56 -44.67 -3.71
C HIS A 12 -5.44 -43.49 -3.35
N TRP A 13 -5.85 -43.42 -2.09
CA TRP A 13 -6.55 -42.28 -1.52
C TRP A 13 -5.57 -41.11 -1.43
N LEU A 14 -5.39 -40.37 -2.53
CA LEU A 14 -4.72 -39.08 -2.49
C LEU A 14 -5.71 -38.07 -1.90
N PHE A 15 -5.75 -37.98 -0.57
CA PHE A 15 -6.34 -36.82 0.10
C PHE A 15 -5.39 -35.63 -0.12
N THR A 16 -5.53 -34.94 -1.24
CA THR A 16 -4.86 -33.67 -1.46
C THR A 16 -5.53 -32.64 -0.55
N LEU A 17 -4.95 -32.43 0.63
CA LEU A 17 -5.42 -31.42 1.57
C LEU A 17 -5.14 -30.03 0.96
N LEU A 18 -6.14 -29.44 0.30
CA LEU A 18 -6.09 -28.07 -0.17
C LEU A 18 -6.12 -27.15 1.06
N VAL A 19 -4.97 -26.88 1.67
CA VAL A 19 -4.87 -25.86 2.73
C VAL A 19 -5.12 -24.51 2.06
N PRO A 20 -6.19 -23.77 2.42
CA PRO A 20 -6.35 -22.40 1.95
C PRO A 20 -5.16 -21.59 2.47
N SER A 21 -4.36 -20.99 1.59
CA SER A 21 -3.20 -20.17 1.98
C SER A 21 -3.58 -19.00 2.91
N ALA A 22 -4.86 -18.64 2.99
CA ALA A 22 -5.40 -17.66 3.92
C ALA A 22 -5.28 -18.05 5.41
N LEU A 23 -5.21 -19.34 5.75
CA LEU A 23 -5.05 -19.80 7.15
C LEU A 23 -3.60 -19.71 7.66
N LEU A 24 -2.64 -19.39 6.80
CA LEU A 24 -1.21 -19.28 7.13
C LEU A 24 -0.68 -17.83 7.06
N SER A 25 -1.53 -16.85 6.76
CA SER A 25 -1.16 -15.45 6.66
C SER A 25 -0.88 -14.86 8.05
N GLN A 26 0.36 -14.48 8.30
CA GLN A 26 0.77 -13.80 9.52
C GLN A 26 0.56 -12.28 9.38
N LYS A 27 0.08 -11.66 10.46
CA LYS A 27 0.09 -10.21 10.61
C LYS A 27 1.41 -9.79 11.26
N TRP A 28 2.04 -8.79 10.67
CA TRP A 28 3.24 -8.16 11.21
C TRP A 28 2.97 -6.70 11.51
N TYR A 29 3.62 -6.20 12.55
CA TYR A 29 3.44 -4.87 13.09
C TYR A 29 4.80 -4.20 13.22
N VAL A 30 4.94 -3.06 12.57
CA VAL A 30 6.12 -2.22 12.60
C VAL A 30 5.72 -0.87 13.19
N ASN A 31 6.49 -0.42 14.18
CA ASN A 31 6.36 0.92 14.75
C ASN A 31 7.76 1.49 15.03
N ASP A 32 7.91 2.80 15.06
CA ASP A 32 9.14 3.46 15.49
C ASP A 32 9.17 3.67 17.02
N GLU A 33 10.10 4.48 17.53
CA GLU A 33 10.23 4.75 18.97
C GLU A 33 9.28 5.86 19.48
N ASN A 34 8.33 6.31 18.64
CA ASN A 34 7.33 7.31 18.95
C ASN A 34 5.92 6.69 18.86
N ARG A 35 4.96 7.27 19.60
CA ARG A 35 3.54 6.86 19.54
C ARG A 35 2.63 7.88 18.88
N THR A 36 3.21 8.95 18.37
CA THR A 36 2.47 10.08 17.81
C THR A 36 2.04 9.70 16.40
N GLY A 37 0.73 9.55 16.18
CA GLY A 37 0.18 9.20 14.87
C GLY A 37 0.00 7.71 14.62
N ASP A 38 0.25 6.86 15.62
CA ASP A 38 0.02 5.40 15.56
C ASP A 38 -1.47 5.09 15.40
N VAL A 39 -1.77 4.11 14.55
CA VAL A 39 -3.12 3.61 14.26
C VAL A 39 -3.20 2.09 14.43
N PHE A 40 -2.13 1.36 14.13
CA PHE A 40 -2.09 -0.10 14.12
C PHE A 40 -1.56 -0.71 15.41
N THR A 41 -0.68 -0.02 16.13
CA THR A 41 -0.01 -0.54 17.34
C THR A 41 -0.35 0.26 18.60
N THR A 42 -0.13 -0.36 19.75
CA THR A 42 -0.41 0.24 21.06
C THR A 42 0.87 0.51 21.88
N ALA A 43 2.03 0.15 21.34
CA ALA A 43 3.33 0.27 21.99
C ALA A 43 4.38 0.75 20.98
N ILE A 44 5.49 1.31 21.48
CA ILE A 44 6.63 1.66 20.63
C ILE A 44 7.29 0.40 20.05
N GLY A 45 7.94 0.57 18.91
CA GLY A 45 8.80 -0.42 18.30
C GLY A 45 9.99 -0.77 19.16
N SER A 46 10.38 -2.04 19.16
CA SER A 46 11.64 -2.50 19.76
C SER A 46 12.26 -3.61 18.96
N LYS A 47 13.59 -3.67 18.91
CA LYS A 47 14.33 -4.81 18.32
C LYS A 47 14.14 -6.12 19.09
N TYR A 48 13.62 -6.05 20.31
CA TYR A 48 13.33 -7.22 21.15
C TYR A 48 11.90 -7.75 20.95
N ASN A 49 11.04 -6.96 20.32
CA ASN A 49 9.67 -7.33 20.05
C ASN A 49 9.61 -8.19 18.78
N SER A 50 8.71 -9.18 18.75
CA SER A 50 8.59 -10.07 17.59
C SER A 50 7.96 -9.40 16.36
N GLY A 51 7.16 -8.34 16.57
CA GLY A 51 6.34 -7.73 15.54
C GLY A 51 5.13 -8.56 15.13
N LYS A 52 4.78 -9.65 15.83
CA LYS A 52 3.62 -10.49 15.49
C LYS A 52 2.31 -10.06 16.15
N THR A 53 2.38 -9.17 17.11
CA THR A 53 1.23 -8.59 17.82
C THR A 53 1.34 -7.08 17.85
N ASN A 54 0.21 -6.40 17.99
CA ASN A 54 0.13 -4.94 17.96
C ASN A 54 0.65 -4.28 19.25
N ASP A 55 0.77 -5.02 20.35
CA ASP A 55 1.34 -4.59 21.63
C ASP A 55 2.85 -4.84 21.73
N ALA A 56 3.42 -5.56 20.77
CA ALA A 56 4.86 -5.80 20.65
C ALA A 56 5.31 -5.63 19.19
N PRO A 57 5.28 -4.40 18.64
CA PRO A 57 5.74 -4.13 17.28
C PRO A 57 7.28 -4.11 17.20
N HIS A 58 7.81 -4.54 16.06
CA HIS A 58 9.24 -4.47 15.79
C HIS A 58 9.61 -3.10 15.19
N ASN A 59 10.78 -2.56 15.54
CA ASN A 59 11.26 -1.28 15.00
C ASN A 59 12.04 -1.36 13.67
N SER A 60 11.91 -2.46 12.92
CA SER A 60 12.67 -2.65 11.68
C SER A 60 11.79 -3.28 10.62
N LEU A 61 11.50 -2.50 9.58
CA LEU A 61 10.78 -3.00 8.41
C LEU A 61 11.60 -4.06 7.67
N THR A 62 12.93 -3.87 7.58
CA THR A 62 13.83 -4.87 7.00
C THR A 62 13.70 -6.23 7.67
N TYR A 63 13.77 -6.29 9.01
CA TYR A 63 13.62 -7.54 9.74
C TYR A 63 12.29 -8.23 9.42
N ILE A 64 11.20 -7.47 9.43
CA ILE A 64 9.86 -8.00 9.16
C ILE A 64 9.75 -8.52 7.73
N LEU A 65 10.21 -7.77 6.72
CA LEU A 65 10.12 -8.19 5.32
C LEU A 65 11.01 -9.40 4.99
N GLN A 66 12.11 -9.61 5.72
CA GLN A 66 12.93 -10.82 5.58
C GLN A 66 12.26 -12.07 6.18
N ASN A 67 11.38 -11.90 7.17
CA ASN A 67 10.69 -13.00 7.84
C ASN A 67 9.27 -13.24 7.32
N ALA A 68 8.67 -12.24 6.69
CA ALA A 68 7.34 -12.31 6.10
C ALA A 68 7.32 -13.30 4.94
N LYS A 69 6.25 -14.10 4.88
CA LYS A 69 6.02 -15.11 3.86
C LYS A 69 4.94 -14.66 2.89
N LYS A 70 4.84 -15.37 1.77
CA LYS A 70 3.79 -15.15 0.77
C LYS A 70 2.41 -15.14 1.43
N GLY A 71 1.65 -14.06 1.22
CA GLY A 71 0.31 -13.88 1.76
C GLY A 71 0.26 -13.17 3.11
N ASP A 72 1.40 -12.91 3.77
CA ASP A 72 1.44 -12.13 5.00
C ASP A 72 1.05 -10.67 4.78
N THR A 73 0.59 -10.02 5.85
CA THR A 73 0.27 -8.59 5.86
C THR A 73 1.14 -7.87 6.87
N VAL A 74 1.80 -6.79 6.43
CA VAL A 74 2.60 -5.91 7.28
C VAL A 74 1.88 -4.60 7.50
N PHE A 75 1.59 -4.27 8.75
CA PHE A 75 1.03 -3.00 9.21
C PHE A 75 2.16 -2.13 9.74
N ILE A 76 2.30 -0.93 9.18
CA ILE A 76 3.36 0.01 9.54
C ILE A 76 2.70 1.29 10.05
N ASP A 77 2.97 1.63 11.31
CA ASP A 77 2.52 2.88 11.91
C ASP A 77 3.28 4.10 11.37
N PHE A 78 2.70 5.29 11.58
CA PHE A 78 3.35 6.53 11.18
C PHE A 78 4.71 6.67 11.87
N GLY A 79 5.72 7.00 11.09
CA GLY A 79 7.08 7.10 11.60
C GLY A 79 8.09 7.31 10.49
N ASN A 80 9.35 7.48 10.89
CA ASN A 80 10.45 7.63 9.95
C ASN A 80 11.19 6.30 9.76
N TYR A 81 11.03 5.70 8.59
CA TYR A 81 11.67 4.43 8.23
C TYR A 81 12.63 4.66 7.07
N PRO A 82 13.94 4.34 7.22
CA PRO A 82 14.92 4.54 6.15
C PRO A 82 14.62 3.70 4.90
N GLU A 83 13.82 2.63 5.05
CA GLU A 83 13.39 1.78 3.96
C GLU A 83 12.19 2.35 3.17
N ILE A 84 11.63 3.48 3.58
CA ILE A 84 10.49 4.13 2.92
C ILE A 84 10.91 5.53 2.47
N SER A 85 10.81 5.82 1.18
CA SER A 85 11.08 7.16 0.65
C SER A 85 9.99 8.15 1.03
N SER A 86 10.28 9.44 0.89
CA SER A 86 9.33 10.54 1.16
C SER A 86 8.03 10.50 0.35
N ASN A 87 8.01 9.78 -0.78
CA ASN A 87 6.81 9.56 -1.59
C ASN A 87 6.09 8.23 -1.26
N GLY A 88 6.47 7.54 -0.18
CA GLY A 88 5.85 6.29 0.28
C GLY A 88 6.30 5.03 -0.45
N THR A 89 7.38 5.08 -1.24
CA THR A 89 7.90 3.88 -1.94
C THR A 89 8.77 3.06 -1.00
N ILE A 90 8.56 1.73 -0.97
CA ILE A 90 9.45 0.80 -0.25
C ILE A 90 10.72 0.60 -1.06
N LEU A 91 11.87 0.90 -0.47
CA LEU A 91 13.19 0.91 -1.10
C LEU A 91 13.92 -0.44 -1.00
N ILE A 92 13.39 -1.39 -0.23
CA ILE A 92 13.96 -2.73 -0.05
C ILE A 92 13.14 -3.81 -0.77
N PRO A 93 13.76 -4.94 -1.15
CA PRO A 93 13.05 -6.04 -1.76
C PRO A 93 11.89 -6.52 -0.88
N LYS A 94 10.69 -6.54 -1.45
CA LYS A 94 9.49 -7.08 -0.81
C LYS A 94 9.27 -8.51 -1.32
N PRO A 95 8.98 -9.50 -0.44
CA PRO A 95 8.59 -10.82 -0.91
C PRO A 95 7.35 -10.76 -1.82
N GLU A 96 7.27 -11.66 -2.78
CA GLU A 96 6.14 -11.76 -3.69
C GLU A 96 4.84 -11.97 -2.89
N SER A 97 3.79 -11.24 -3.27
CA SER A 97 2.46 -11.33 -2.64
C SER A 97 2.38 -11.03 -1.13
N VAL A 98 3.38 -10.38 -0.53
CA VAL A 98 3.20 -9.72 0.79
C VAL A 98 2.41 -8.43 0.60
N THR A 99 1.39 -8.23 1.43
CA THR A 99 0.60 -6.98 1.45
C THR A 99 1.22 -6.05 2.48
N ILE A 100 1.48 -4.79 2.09
CA ILE A 100 1.97 -3.76 3.00
C ILE A 100 0.86 -2.71 3.13
N VAL A 101 0.50 -2.41 4.37
CA VAL A 101 -0.43 -1.35 4.75
C VAL A 101 0.35 -0.36 5.60
N VAL A 102 0.61 0.82 5.06
CA VAL A 102 1.33 1.89 5.77
C VAL A 102 0.33 2.98 6.11
N TYR A 103 0.32 3.41 7.37
CA TYR A 103 -0.33 4.66 7.73
C TYR A 103 0.70 5.77 7.61
N THR A 104 0.52 6.61 6.60
CA THR A 104 1.33 7.82 6.47
C THR A 104 0.40 8.99 6.74
N ASP A 105 0.83 9.91 7.59
CA ASP A 105 0.40 11.31 7.49
C ASP A 105 1.16 11.93 6.31
N MET A 106 1.10 11.27 5.15
CA MET A 106 1.20 12.06 3.92
C MET A 106 0.02 12.99 4.07
N PRO A 107 0.21 14.32 4.14
CA PRO A 107 -0.86 15.13 3.64
C PRO A 107 -1.11 14.51 2.27
N GLN A 108 -2.31 13.94 2.06
CA GLN A 108 -2.98 14.06 0.77
C GLN A 108 -2.49 15.39 0.28
N LEU A 109 -1.73 15.46 -0.82
CA LEU A 109 -1.27 16.73 -1.35
C LEU A 109 -2.56 17.51 -1.48
N LYS A 110 -2.90 18.29 -0.44
CA LYS A 110 -3.85 19.35 -0.49
C LYS A 110 -3.04 20.14 -1.46
N ASN A 111 -3.45 20.08 -2.72
CA ASN A 111 -3.35 21.21 -3.57
C ASN A 111 -3.98 22.31 -2.72
N GLU A 112 -3.19 22.87 -1.80
CA GLU A 112 -3.55 24.03 -1.03
C GLU A 112 -3.60 25.02 -2.16
N PHE A 113 -4.83 25.28 -2.60
CA PHE A 113 -5.11 26.36 -3.52
C PHE A 113 -4.28 27.53 -3.00
N PRO A 114 -3.32 28.04 -3.79
CA PRO A 114 -2.41 29.03 -3.27
C PRO A 114 -3.25 30.17 -2.69
N LYS A 115 -3.22 30.31 -1.35
CA LYS A 115 -4.07 31.28 -0.65
C LYS A 115 -3.53 32.70 -0.87
N ASP A 116 -2.23 32.79 -1.16
CA ASP A 116 -1.48 34.05 -1.27
C ASP A 116 -0.98 34.35 -2.69
N ILE A 117 -1.13 33.41 -3.63
CA ILE A 117 -0.99 33.72 -5.06
C ILE A 117 -2.39 34.02 -5.56
N LYS A 118 -2.77 35.31 -5.60
CA LYS A 118 -3.80 35.71 -6.56
C LYS A 118 -3.31 35.18 -7.89
N ALA A 119 -4.09 34.30 -8.53
CA ALA A 119 -3.82 33.90 -9.91
C ALA A 119 -3.56 35.20 -10.68
N THR A 120 -2.29 35.48 -10.99
CA THR A 120 -1.98 36.58 -11.89
C THR A 120 -2.45 36.04 -13.21
N ALA A 121 -3.67 36.44 -13.54
CA ALA A 121 -4.30 36.07 -14.76
C ALA A 121 -3.44 36.67 -15.88
N GLU A 122 -2.53 35.87 -16.41
CA GLU A 122 -2.48 35.75 -17.86
C GLU A 122 -3.87 35.24 -18.26
N GLU A 123 -4.83 36.18 -18.28
CA GLU A 123 -6.27 35.95 -18.39
C GLU A 123 -6.52 35.11 -19.64
N PHE A 124 -6.79 33.82 -19.44
CA PHE A 124 -7.44 33.05 -20.50
C PHE A 124 -8.90 33.49 -20.54
N TYR A 125 -9.35 33.86 -21.73
CA TYR A 125 -10.75 34.18 -22.00
C TYR A 125 -11.45 32.91 -22.47
N ILE A 126 -12.74 32.76 -22.16
CA ILE A 126 -13.52 31.61 -22.67
C ILE A 126 -14.20 31.99 -23.98
N LEU A 127 -13.88 31.25 -25.05
CA LEU A 127 -14.55 31.33 -26.34
C LEU A 127 -14.96 29.92 -26.76
N ASN A 128 -16.27 29.66 -26.88
CA ASN A 128 -16.84 28.35 -27.21
C ASN A 128 -16.30 27.22 -26.28
N ASP A 129 -16.38 27.44 -24.98
CA ASP A 129 -15.91 26.52 -23.92
C ASP A 129 -14.42 26.16 -23.98
N LYS A 130 -13.62 26.94 -24.72
CA LYS A 130 -12.16 26.78 -24.80
C LYS A 130 -11.44 28.01 -24.25
N PRO A 131 -10.34 27.83 -23.49
CA PRO A 131 -9.48 28.93 -23.10
C PRO A 131 -8.72 29.48 -24.32
N VAL A 132 -8.79 30.79 -24.53
CA VAL A 132 -8.12 31.54 -25.61
C VAL A 132 -7.39 32.77 -25.06
N SER A 133 -6.46 33.36 -25.82
CA SER A 133 -5.81 34.62 -25.43
C SER A 133 -6.77 35.81 -25.49
N ARG A 134 -6.39 36.91 -24.83
CA ARG A 134 -7.11 38.19 -24.90
C ARG A 134 -7.26 38.70 -26.33
N GLU A 135 -6.22 38.61 -27.17
CA GLU A 135 -6.29 39.10 -28.55
C GLU A 135 -7.32 38.31 -29.37
N GLU A 136 -7.34 36.99 -29.22
CA GLU A 136 -8.25 36.11 -29.94
C GLU A 136 -9.71 36.37 -29.54
N TYR A 137 -9.97 36.56 -28.24
CA TYR A 137 -11.29 36.93 -27.74
C TYR A 137 -11.76 38.29 -28.28
N LEU A 138 -10.91 39.32 -28.25
CA LEU A 138 -11.27 40.65 -28.75
C LEU A 138 -11.52 40.67 -30.26
N LYS A 139 -10.75 39.90 -31.04
CA LYS A 139 -10.97 39.72 -32.50
C LYS A 139 -12.32 39.05 -32.79
N SER A 140 -12.79 38.16 -31.91
CA SER A 140 -14.12 37.55 -32.03
C SER A 140 -15.26 38.55 -31.77
N LYS A 141 -15.03 39.56 -30.92
CA LYS A 141 -16.00 40.60 -30.57
C LYS A 141 -16.08 41.73 -31.60
N SER A 142 -14.97 42.09 -32.24
CA SER A 142 -14.94 43.17 -33.25
C SER A 142 -15.52 42.77 -34.62
N LYS A 143 -15.82 41.48 -34.82
CA LYS A 143 -16.46 40.95 -36.03
C LYS A 143 -18.00 40.94 -35.97
N ARG A 144 -18.61 41.59 -34.98
CA ARG A 144 -20.06 41.78 -34.85
C ARG A 144 -20.45 43.23 -35.08
#